data_AF-A0A7Z9SZP0-F1
#
_entry.id   AF-A0A7Z9SZP0-F1
#
_cell.length_a   1.000
_cell.length_b   1.000
_cell.length_c   1.000
_cell.angle_alpha   90.00
_cell.angle_beta   90.00
_cell.angle_gamma   90.00
#
_symmetry.space_group_name_H-M   'P 1'
#
loop_
_entity.id
_entity.type
_entity.pdbx_description
1 polymer ?
#
loop_
_entity_poly.entity_id
_entity_poly.type
_entity_poly.pdbx_seq_one_letter_code
_entity_poly.pdbx_strand_id
1 'polypeptide(L)'
;LLQFAIMASEYMKHMHGVRKPKVGLLNIGEETNKGREEYIEAHPLLSKVLPNFKGNVEARDLFKGNIDVVVCDGFVGNNLLKFAEGWIHHVHREVTSQLISDERSIDKSALNDIFTDIISEYEYEESGGSFLLGIKGICMICHGASPARAIKNAILSTAQSVKEKLVESIRVGISRTVAQIEII
;
A
#
# COMPACT_ATOMS: atom_id res chain seq x y z
N LEU A 1 -9.44 2.58 11.58
CA LEU A 1 -9.56 2.23 10.14
C LEU A 1 -10.05 3.40 9.28
N LEU A 2 -11.17 4.05 9.60
CA LEU A 2 -11.66 5.21 8.83
C LEU A 2 -10.61 6.31 8.61
N GLN A 3 -9.92 6.73 9.67
CA GLN A 3 -8.87 7.76 9.55
C GLN A 3 -7.72 7.30 8.63
N PHE A 4 -7.32 6.02 8.68
CA PHE A 4 -6.30 5.48 7.78
C PHE A 4 -6.74 5.57 6.32
N ALA A 5 -8.00 5.23 6.03
CA ALA A 5 -8.57 5.34 4.70
C ALA A 5 -8.55 6.77 4.15
N ILE A 6 -8.89 7.75 4.99
CA ILE A 6 -8.87 9.18 4.62
C ILE A 6 -7.44 9.64 4.36
N MET A 7 -6.52 9.35 5.29
CA MET A 7 -5.12 9.73 5.16
C MET A 7 -4.48 9.16 3.91
N ALA A 8 -4.70 7.86 3.65
CA ALA A 8 -4.21 7.20 2.44
C ALA A 8 -4.87 7.73 1.17
N SER A 9 -6.16 8.10 1.22
CA SER A 9 -6.85 8.72 0.09
C SER A 9 -6.27 10.11 -0.24
N GLU A 10 -6.02 10.95 0.76
CA GLU A 10 -5.39 12.26 0.54
C GLU A 10 -3.94 12.11 0.05
N TYR A 11 -3.20 11.13 0.58
CA TYR A 11 -1.89 10.76 0.05
C TYR A 11 -1.96 10.38 -1.43
N MET A 12 -2.87 9.50 -1.85
CA MET A 12 -2.99 9.11 -3.26
C MET A 12 -3.39 10.26 -4.17
N LYS A 13 -4.26 11.16 -3.71
CA LYS A 13 -4.65 12.35 -4.48
C LYS A 13 -3.48 13.30 -4.69
N HIS A 14 -2.75 13.61 -3.63
CA HIS A 14 -1.74 14.66 -3.63
C HIS A 14 -0.38 14.19 -4.14
N MET A 15 0.02 12.96 -3.80
CA MET A 15 1.33 12.43 -4.19
C MET A 15 1.30 11.70 -5.53
N HIS A 16 0.17 11.08 -5.88
CA HIS A 16 0.03 10.23 -7.06
C HIS A 16 -1.01 10.74 -8.07
N GLY A 17 -1.66 11.87 -7.82
CA GLY A 17 -2.65 12.47 -8.73
C GLY A 17 -3.94 11.66 -8.89
N VAL A 18 -4.18 10.64 -8.07
CA VAL A 18 -5.39 9.80 -8.13
C VAL A 18 -6.56 10.56 -7.52
N ARG A 19 -7.29 11.31 -8.35
CA ARG A 19 -8.35 12.24 -7.89
C ARG A 19 -9.46 11.57 -7.08
N LYS A 20 -9.79 10.31 -7.39
CA LYS A 20 -10.89 9.54 -6.79
C LYS A 20 -10.39 8.14 -6.38
N PRO A 21 -9.56 8.03 -5.33
CA PRO A 21 -8.97 6.76 -4.93
C PRO A 21 -10.08 5.76 -4.56
N LYS A 22 -10.02 4.57 -5.13
CA LYS A 22 -10.84 3.42 -4.76
C LYS A 22 -10.26 2.80 -3.51
N VAL A 23 -11.07 2.70 -2.46
CA VAL A 23 -10.64 2.21 -1.16
C VAL A 23 -11.27 0.86 -0.86
N GLY A 24 -10.47 -0.12 -0.48
CA GLY A 24 -10.92 -1.43 0.01
C GLY A 24 -10.59 -1.62 1.50
N LEU A 25 -11.43 -2.35 2.21
CA LEU A 25 -11.15 -2.82 3.56
C LEU A 25 -10.65 -4.26 3.48
N LEU A 26 -9.38 -4.51 3.82
CA LEU A 26 -8.82 -5.87 3.77
C LEU A 26 -9.59 -6.78 4.73
N ASN A 27 -10.06 -7.93 4.26
CA ASN A 27 -10.88 -8.82 5.06
C ASN A 27 -10.75 -10.29 4.63
N ILE A 28 -11.41 -11.19 5.36
CA ILE A 28 -11.42 -12.64 5.12
C ILE A 28 -12.57 -13.10 4.19
N GLY A 29 -13.33 -12.16 3.65
CA GLY A 29 -14.45 -12.40 2.74
C GLY A 29 -15.06 -11.07 2.28
N GLU A 30 -15.81 -11.10 1.18
CA GLU A 30 -16.40 -9.90 0.57
C GLU A 30 -17.66 -9.41 1.31
N GLU A 31 -18.30 -10.28 2.10
CA GLU A 31 -19.55 -9.95 2.79
C GLU A 31 -19.32 -8.97 3.94
N THR A 32 -20.26 -8.04 4.16
CA THR A 32 -20.09 -6.90 5.07
C THR A 32 -19.97 -7.29 6.55
N ASN A 33 -20.39 -8.50 6.91
CA ASN A 33 -20.34 -9.05 8.27
C ASN A 33 -19.09 -9.91 8.55
N LYS A 34 -18.13 -9.95 7.62
CA LYS A 34 -16.87 -10.67 7.79
C LYS A 34 -15.82 -9.84 8.51
N GLY A 35 -14.92 -10.55 9.18
CA GLY A 35 -13.81 -9.98 9.91
C GLY A 35 -14.08 -9.91 11.41
N ARG A 36 -13.15 -9.27 12.11
CA ARG A 36 -13.29 -9.00 13.54
C ARG A 36 -14.25 -7.82 13.75
N GLU A 37 -14.65 -7.62 15.01
CA GLU A 37 -15.58 -6.55 15.40
C GLU A 37 -15.16 -5.18 14.83
N GLU A 38 -13.88 -4.83 14.93
CA GLU A 38 -13.35 -3.57 14.42
C GLU A 38 -13.49 -3.41 12.89
N TYR A 39 -13.50 -4.50 12.12
CA TYR A 39 -13.71 -4.49 10.68
C TYR A 39 -15.20 -4.36 10.34
N ILE A 40 -16.05 -5.09 11.06
CA ILE A 40 -17.51 -5.04 10.91
C ILE A 40 -18.02 -3.63 11.24
N GLU A 41 -17.50 -2.99 12.29
CA GLU A 41 -17.84 -1.62 12.67
C GLU A 41 -17.27 -0.57 11.71
N ALA A 42 -16.07 -0.78 11.17
CA ALA A 42 -15.47 0.15 10.23
C ALA A 42 -16.18 0.18 8.88
N HIS A 43 -16.74 -0.94 8.42
CA HIS A 43 -17.39 -1.05 7.12
C HIS A 43 -18.51 -0.02 6.89
N PRO A 44 -19.53 0.13 7.77
CA PRO A 44 -20.58 1.13 7.58
C PRO A 44 -20.04 2.56 7.65
N LEU A 45 -19.04 2.84 8.50
CA LEU A 45 -18.41 4.17 8.58
C LEU A 45 -17.70 4.53 7.27
N LEU A 46 -16.94 3.60 6.70
CA LEU A 46 -16.24 3.77 5.43
C LEU A 46 -17.23 3.97 4.28
N SER A 47 -18.27 3.13 4.21
CA SER A 47 -19.32 3.19 3.18
C SER A 47 -20.05 4.53 3.18
N LYS A 48 -20.31 5.09 4.36
CA LYS A 48 -21.01 6.37 4.52
C LYS A 48 -20.17 7.57 4.07
N VAL A 49 -18.87 7.55 4.36
CA VAL A 49 -17.99 8.72 4.21
C VAL A 49 -17.23 8.73 2.88
N LEU A 50 -16.79 7.56 2.40
CA LEU A 50 -15.89 7.46 1.27
C LEU A 50 -16.66 7.13 -0.02
N PRO A 51 -16.75 8.08 -0.98
CA PRO A 51 -17.58 7.90 -2.18
C PRO A 51 -17.16 6.73 -3.09
N ASN A 52 -15.88 6.30 -3.01
CA ASN A 52 -15.35 5.21 -3.82
C ASN A 52 -14.91 4.02 -2.96
N PHE A 53 -15.54 3.82 -1.80
CA PHE A 53 -15.36 2.59 -1.04
C PHE A 53 -15.86 1.39 -1.85
N LYS A 54 -15.05 0.34 -1.96
CA LYS A 54 -15.32 -0.87 -2.74
C LYS A 54 -15.72 -2.06 -1.87
N GLY A 55 -15.94 -1.83 -0.58
CA GLY A 55 -16.31 -2.87 0.36
C GLY A 55 -15.10 -3.64 0.88
N ASN A 56 -15.37 -4.88 1.29
CA ASN A 56 -14.33 -5.77 1.75
C ASN A 56 -13.54 -6.34 0.57
N VAL A 57 -12.23 -6.49 0.75
CA VAL A 57 -11.31 -7.01 -0.27
C VAL A 57 -10.50 -8.14 0.35
N GLU A 58 -10.44 -9.29 -0.30
CA GLU A 58 -9.63 -10.41 0.15
C GLU A 58 -8.16 -10.26 -0.29
N ALA A 59 -7.24 -10.84 0.49
CA ALA A 59 -5.80 -10.76 0.21
C ALA A 59 -5.41 -11.32 -1.17
N ARG A 60 -6.12 -12.34 -1.67
CA ARG A 60 -5.89 -12.91 -3.01
C ARG A 60 -6.16 -11.95 -4.17
N ASP A 61 -6.90 -10.88 -3.90
CA ASP A 61 -7.38 -9.95 -4.92
C ASP A 61 -6.56 -8.66 -5.00
N LEU A 62 -5.55 -8.50 -4.12
CA LEU A 62 -4.73 -7.30 -4.02
C LEU A 62 -3.99 -6.96 -5.31
N PHE A 63 -3.59 -7.96 -6.08
CA PHE A 63 -2.84 -7.79 -7.33
C PHE A 63 -3.73 -7.61 -8.58
N LYS A 64 -5.06 -7.56 -8.43
CA LYS A 64 -5.99 -7.37 -9.58
C LYS A 64 -6.03 -5.93 -10.11
N GLY A 65 -5.35 -4.97 -9.46
CA GLY A 65 -5.22 -3.58 -9.92
C GLY A 65 -6.49 -2.72 -9.84
N ASN A 66 -7.54 -3.19 -9.16
CA ASN A 66 -8.84 -2.51 -9.11
C ASN A 66 -9.03 -1.58 -7.90
N ILE A 67 -8.07 -1.55 -6.97
CA ILE A 67 -8.13 -0.80 -5.71
C ILE A 67 -6.85 0.02 -5.56
N ASP A 68 -6.98 1.31 -5.24
CA ASP A 68 -5.84 2.22 -5.08
C ASP A 68 -5.33 2.23 -3.63
N VAL A 69 -6.22 2.02 -2.66
CA VAL A 69 -5.92 2.03 -1.22
C VAL A 69 -6.55 0.81 -0.57
N VAL A 70 -5.75 0.01 0.13
CA VAL A 70 -6.25 -1.09 0.96
C VAL A 70 -5.95 -0.77 2.43
N VAL A 71 -6.96 -0.84 3.29
CA VAL A 71 -6.85 -0.47 4.70
C VAL A 71 -7.02 -1.71 5.57
N CYS A 72 -6.18 -1.82 6.60
CA CYS A 72 -6.22 -2.84 7.63
C CYS A 72 -5.63 -2.29 8.93
N ASP A 73 -5.68 -3.08 10.01
CA ASP A 73 -4.93 -2.80 11.23
C ASP A 73 -3.44 -3.12 11.07
N GLY A 74 -2.62 -2.60 11.98
CA GLY A 74 -1.17 -2.72 11.89
C GLY A 74 -0.64 -4.15 12.07
N PHE A 75 -1.37 -5.03 12.79
CA PHE A 75 -0.97 -6.43 12.92
C PHE A 75 -1.18 -7.17 11.59
N VAL A 76 -2.35 -7.03 10.97
CA VAL A 76 -2.65 -7.66 9.69
C VAL A 76 -1.75 -7.10 8.59
N GLY A 77 -1.62 -5.78 8.48
CA GLY A 77 -0.82 -5.13 7.45
C GLY A 77 0.67 -5.51 7.51
N ASN A 78 1.25 -5.58 8.71
CA ASN A 78 2.65 -5.96 8.87
C ASN A 78 2.90 -7.43 8.51
N ASN A 79 2.01 -8.34 8.91
CA ASN A 79 2.11 -9.74 8.51
C ASN A 79 1.96 -9.91 6.99
N LEU A 80 1.02 -9.20 6.38
CA LEU A 80 0.79 -9.25 4.94
C LEU A 80 2.00 -8.74 4.14
N LEU A 81 2.57 -7.58 4.54
CA LEU A 81 3.75 -7.02 3.89
C LEU A 81 4.96 -7.98 3.98
N LYS A 82 5.26 -8.47 5.19
CA LYS A 82 6.37 -9.41 5.40
C LYS A 82 6.17 -10.73 4.67
N PHE A 83 4.93 -11.22 4.60
CA PHE A 83 4.61 -12.40 3.82
C PHE A 83 4.86 -12.15 2.32
N ALA A 84 4.40 -11.01 1.78
CA ALA A 84 4.62 -10.65 0.38
C ALA A 84 6.12 -10.55 0.06
N GLU A 85 6.90 -9.84 0.87
CA GLU A 85 8.36 -9.73 0.74
C GLU A 85 9.04 -11.11 0.76
N GLY A 86 8.73 -11.93 1.77
CA GLY A 86 9.30 -13.28 1.90
C GLY A 86 8.91 -14.21 0.76
N TRP A 87 7.68 -14.10 0.27
CA TRP A 87 7.17 -14.88 -0.86
C TRP A 87 7.86 -14.50 -2.18
N ILE A 88 8.03 -13.19 -2.45
CA ILE A 88 8.74 -12.69 -3.63
C ILE A 88 10.18 -13.23 -3.66
N HIS A 89 10.90 -13.14 -2.53
CA HIS A 89 12.26 -13.68 -2.44
C HIS A 89 12.31 -15.21 -2.57
N HIS A 90 11.32 -15.93 -2.03
CA HIS A 90 11.23 -17.38 -2.18
C HIS A 90 11.04 -17.76 -3.65
N VAL A 91 10.05 -17.18 -4.33
CA VAL A 91 9.76 -17.45 -5.75
C VAL A 91 10.96 -17.12 -6.63
N HIS A 92 11.59 -15.96 -6.43
CA HIS A 92 12.79 -15.59 -7.18
C HIS A 92 13.89 -16.66 -7.04
N ARG A 93 14.18 -17.09 -5.81
CA ARG A 93 15.20 -18.13 -5.57
C ARG A 93 14.84 -19.47 -6.20
N GLU A 94 13.58 -19.92 -6.08
CA GLU A 94 13.13 -21.19 -6.67
C GLU A 94 13.22 -21.16 -8.20
N VAL A 95 12.79 -20.06 -8.83
CA VAL A 95 12.87 -19.88 -10.28
C VAL A 95 14.32 -19.88 -10.75
N THR A 96 15.20 -19.09 -10.12
CA THR A 96 16.62 -19.06 -10.47
C THR A 96 17.28 -20.43 -10.27
N SER A 97 16.97 -21.14 -9.18
CA SER A 97 17.48 -22.49 -8.91
C SER A 97 17.07 -23.48 -10.01
N GLN A 98 15.78 -23.50 -10.36
CA GLN A 98 15.24 -24.36 -11.42
C GLN A 98 15.88 -24.05 -12.78
N LEU A 99 16.05 -22.78 -13.13
CA LEU A 99 16.72 -22.36 -14.36
C LEU A 99 18.18 -22.84 -14.39
N ILE A 100 18.91 -22.78 -13.27
CA ILE A 100 20.28 -23.28 -13.18
C ILE A 100 20.31 -24.80 -13.38
N SER A 101 19.43 -25.55 -12.71
CA SER A 101 19.42 -27.02 -12.74
C SER A 101 18.85 -27.66 -14.01
N ASP A 102 18.14 -26.89 -14.84
CA ASP A 102 17.47 -27.40 -16.03
C ASP A 102 18.47 -27.90 -17.10
N GLU A 103 18.32 -29.10 -17.66
CA GLU A 103 19.25 -29.60 -18.70
C GLU A 103 18.81 -29.27 -20.14
N ARG A 104 17.67 -28.59 -20.30
CA ARG A 104 17.14 -28.19 -21.61
C ARG A 104 18.00 -27.09 -22.26
N SER A 105 18.15 -27.16 -23.58
CA SER A 105 18.84 -26.16 -24.41
C SER A 105 18.00 -24.89 -24.64
N ILE A 106 17.56 -24.25 -23.55
CA ILE A 106 16.85 -22.96 -23.57
C ILE A 106 17.81 -21.84 -23.17
N ASP A 107 17.55 -20.61 -23.63
CA ASP A 107 18.30 -19.43 -23.18
C ASP A 107 17.88 -19.05 -21.76
N LYS A 108 18.54 -19.68 -20.79
CA LYS A 108 18.28 -19.47 -19.37
C LYS A 108 18.69 -18.08 -18.89
N SER A 109 19.65 -17.43 -19.54
CA SER A 109 20.10 -16.09 -19.16
C SER A 109 19.00 -15.09 -19.41
N ALA A 110 18.45 -15.08 -20.63
CA ALA A 110 17.34 -14.21 -20.99
C ALA A 110 16.11 -14.45 -20.09
N LEU A 111 15.80 -15.70 -19.76
CA LEU A 111 14.69 -16.01 -18.85
C LEU A 111 14.96 -15.49 -17.43
N ASN A 112 16.17 -15.68 -16.90
CA ASN A 112 16.52 -15.19 -15.58
C ASN A 112 16.45 -13.65 -15.53
N ASP A 113 16.96 -12.97 -16.56
CA ASP A 113 16.94 -11.51 -16.63
C ASP A 113 15.49 -10.97 -16.63
N ILE A 114 14.60 -11.57 -17.44
CA ILE A 114 13.16 -11.21 -17.43
C ILE A 114 12.55 -11.40 -16.04
N PHE A 115 12.85 -12.50 -15.36
CA PHE A 115 12.33 -12.74 -14.01
C PHE A 115 12.89 -11.76 -12.98
N THR A 116 14.19 -11.46 -13.05
CA THR A 116 14.82 -10.47 -12.17
C THR A 116 14.23 -9.08 -12.41
N ASP A 117 13.99 -8.69 -13.67
CA ASP A 117 13.35 -7.42 -14.00
C ASP A 117 11.95 -7.33 -13.39
N ILE A 118 11.12 -8.38 -13.55
CA ILE A 118 9.77 -8.43 -12.93
C ILE A 118 9.86 -8.29 -11.42
N ILE A 119 10.78 -9.00 -10.77
CA ILE A 119 10.94 -8.96 -9.30
C ILE A 119 11.43 -7.58 -8.84
N SER A 120 12.29 -6.93 -9.62
CA SER A 120 12.82 -5.60 -9.31
C SER A 120 11.74 -4.51 -9.25
N GLU A 121 10.62 -4.67 -9.96
CA GLU A 121 9.46 -3.77 -9.85
C GLU A 121 8.81 -3.78 -8.46
N TYR A 122 9.00 -4.87 -7.71
CA TYR A 122 8.51 -5.02 -6.35
C TYR A 122 9.57 -4.64 -5.30
N GLU A 123 10.76 -4.23 -5.72
CA GLU A 123 11.77 -3.71 -4.82
C GLU A 123 11.44 -2.26 -4.42
N TYR A 124 11.40 -2.03 -3.11
CA TYR A 124 10.93 -0.79 -2.51
C TYR A 124 11.81 0.44 -2.80
N GLU A 125 12.98 0.25 -3.41
CA GLU A 125 14.01 1.26 -3.62
C GLU A 125 13.54 2.47 -4.45
N GLU A 126 12.59 2.25 -5.34
CA GLU A 126 12.00 3.29 -6.19
C GLU A 126 11.29 4.37 -5.35
N SER A 127 10.59 3.97 -4.28
CA SER A 127 9.86 4.89 -3.39
C SER A 127 10.73 5.52 -2.29
N GLY A 128 11.83 4.84 -1.93
CA GLY A 128 12.84 5.30 -0.96
C GLY A 128 12.47 5.13 0.52
N GLY A 129 11.18 5.05 0.87
CA GLY A 129 10.71 5.04 2.25
C GLY A 129 9.17 5.06 2.34
N SER A 130 8.64 4.73 3.52
CA SER A 130 7.21 4.82 3.84
C SER A 130 6.89 6.08 4.64
N PHE A 131 5.84 6.80 4.27
CA PHE A 131 5.37 7.94 5.09
C PHE A 131 4.70 7.46 6.38
N LEU A 132 5.12 8.01 7.51
CA LEU A 132 4.37 7.93 8.77
C LEU A 132 3.30 9.01 8.80
N LEU A 133 2.09 8.66 8.37
CA LEU A 133 0.95 9.57 8.35
C LEU A 133 0.30 9.71 9.74
N GLY A 134 -0.39 10.82 9.96
CA GLY A 134 -1.15 11.07 11.20
C GLY A 134 -0.40 11.88 12.27
N ILE A 135 0.84 12.27 12.01
CA ILE A 135 1.62 13.18 12.86
C ILE A 135 1.51 14.63 12.38
N LYS A 136 1.89 15.59 13.23
CA LYS A 136 1.87 17.04 12.92
C LYS A 136 3.04 17.50 12.03
N GLY A 137 3.51 16.65 11.13
CA GLY A 137 4.66 16.89 10.26
C GLY A 137 4.80 15.83 9.19
N ILE A 138 5.86 15.92 8.39
CA ILE A 138 6.23 14.88 7.43
C ILE A 138 7.33 14.03 8.05
N CYS A 139 7.13 12.71 8.08
CA CYS A 139 8.13 11.75 8.47
C CYS A 139 8.14 10.61 7.46
N MET A 140 9.34 10.32 6.94
CA MET A 140 9.59 9.19 6.05
C MET A 140 10.48 8.19 6.77
N ILE A 141 10.02 6.94 6.86
CA ILE A 141 10.76 5.83 7.46
C ILE A 141 11.41 5.05 6.33
N CYS A 142 12.74 5.06 6.29
CA CYS A 142 13.55 4.30 5.33
C CYS A 142 13.96 2.95 5.95
N HIS A 143 14.27 1.97 5.12
CA HIS A 143 14.79 0.68 5.59
C HIS A 143 16.25 0.85 6.05
N GLY A 144 16.68 0.09 7.06
CA GLY A 144 18.07 0.18 7.56
C GLY A 144 19.13 -0.20 6.51
N ALA A 145 18.74 -1.02 5.53
CA ALA A 145 19.57 -1.42 4.40
C ALA A 145 19.39 -0.55 3.14
N SER A 146 18.69 0.60 3.23
CA SER A 146 18.41 1.45 2.06
C SER A 146 19.70 1.98 1.41
N PRO A 147 19.91 1.77 0.10
CA PRO A 147 21.07 2.33 -0.60
C PRO A 147 20.94 3.85 -0.80
N ALA A 148 22.03 4.49 -1.23
CA ALA A 148 22.06 5.94 -1.47
C ALA A 148 20.95 6.42 -2.44
N ARG A 149 20.59 5.60 -3.44
CA ARG A 149 19.48 5.86 -4.37
C ARG A 149 18.13 5.97 -3.63
N ALA A 150 17.84 5.01 -2.76
CA ALA A 150 16.62 5.00 -1.96
C ALA A 150 16.55 6.21 -1.02
N ILE A 151 17.67 6.57 -0.36
CA ILE A 151 17.71 7.77 0.50
C ILE A 151 17.49 9.06 -0.29
N LYS A 152 18.11 9.21 -1.47
CA LYS A 152 17.84 10.34 -2.37
C LYS A 152 16.35 10.42 -2.71
N ASN A 153 15.73 9.31 -3.11
CA ASN A 153 14.31 9.26 -3.46
C ASN A 153 13.42 9.61 -2.26
N ALA A 154 13.75 9.11 -1.06
CA ALA A 154 13.03 9.45 0.17
C ALA A 154 13.05 10.95 0.47
N ILE A 155 14.19 11.63 0.27
CA ILE A 155 14.32 13.08 0.43
C ILE A 155 13.46 13.82 -0.60
N LEU A 156 13.50 13.40 -1.87
CA LEU A 156 12.69 14.01 -2.94
C LEU A 156 11.18 13.85 -2.68
N SER A 157 10.74 12.64 -2.33
CA SER A 157 9.35 12.35 -1.94
C SER A 157 8.92 13.20 -0.74
N THR A 158 9.78 13.32 0.27
CA THR A 158 9.55 14.18 1.43
C THR A 158 9.38 15.65 1.03
N ALA A 159 10.29 16.19 0.20
CA ALA A 159 10.19 17.56 -0.29
C ALA A 159 8.92 17.78 -1.12
N GLN A 160 8.54 16.82 -1.97
CA GLN A 160 7.29 16.86 -2.72
C GLN A 160 6.08 16.91 -1.79
N SER A 161 6.03 16.08 -0.74
CA SER A 161 4.90 16.06 0.19
C SER A 161 4.70 17.39 0.94
N VAL A 162 5.79 18.12 1.21
CA VAL A 162 5.75 19.47 1.77
C VAL A 162 5.16 20.45 0.75
N LYS A 163 5.63 20.40 -0.51
CA LYS A 163 5.12 21.24 -1.60
C LYS A 163 3.62 21.01 -1.85
N GLU A 164 3.19 19.76 -1.81
CA GLU A 164 1.79 19.35 -1.99
C GLU A 164 0.91 19.60 -0.74
N LYS A 165 1.50 20.13 0.34
CA LYS A 165 0.82 20.44 1.62
C LYS A 165 0.08 19.23 2.19
N LEU A 166 0.68 18.04 2.10
CA LEU A 166 0.05 16.77 2.45
C LEU A 166 -0.55 16.75 3.87
N VAL A 167 0.17 17.26 4.88
CA VAL A 167 -0.30 17.32 6.27
C VAL A 167 -1.57 18.16 6.40
N GLU A 168 -1.64 19.29 5.69
CA GLU A 168 -2.81 20.16 5.72
C GLU A 168 -4.00 19.50 5.02
N SER A 169 -3.77 18.86 3.87
CA SER A 169 -4.82 18.12 3.16
C SER A 169 -5.41 17.00 4.03
N ILE A 170 -4.54 16.21 4.69
CA ILE A 170 -4.97 15.17 5.64
C ILE A 170 -5.80 15.77 6.78
N ARG A 171 -5.33 16.86 7.39
CA ARG A 171 -6.04 17.53 8.48
C ARG A 171 -7.44 17.96 8.05
N VAL A 172 -7.55 18.65 6.92
CA VAL A 172 -8.82 19.10 6.35
C VAL A 172 -9.73 17.91 6.03
N GLY A 173 -9.18 16.85 5.43
CA GLY A 173 -9.90 15.62 5.11
C GLY A 173 -10.52 14.96 6.34
N ILE A 174 -9.73 14.80 7.41
CA ILE A 174 -10.21 14.24 8.68
C ILE A 174 -11.27 15.14 9.31
N SER A 175 -11.02 16.45 9.44
CA SER A 175 -11.97 17.39 10.06
C SER A 175 -13.31 17.42 9.33
N ARG A 176 -13.29 17.42 7.99
CA ARG A 176 -14.49 17.38 7.16
C ARG A 176 -15.30 16.10 7.40
N THR A 177 -14.63 14.95 7.48
CA THR A 177 -15.31 13.67 7.74
C THR A 177 -15.88 13.60 9.14
N VAL A 178 -15.13 14.02 10.17
CA VAL A 178 -15.61 13.98 11.56
C VAL A 178 -16.89 14.79 11.69
N ALA A 179 -16.94 15.99 11.09
CA ALA A 179 -18.17 16.79 11.04
C ALA A 179 -19.34 16.05 10.35
N GLN A 180 -19.12 15.26 9.30
CA GLN A 180 -20.18 14.46 8.67
C GLN A 180 -20.72 13.33 9.56
N ILE A 181 -19.93 12.87 10.53
CA ILE A 181 -20.33 11.83 11.48
C ILE A 181 -21.08 12.47 12.66
N GLU A 182 -20.62 13.61 13.18
CA GLU A 182 -21.20 14.31 14.34
C GLU A 182 -22.54 15.03 14.08
N ILE A 183 -22.91 15.29 12.81
CA ILE A 183 -24.20 15.92 12.44
C ILE A 183 -25.38 14.94 12.56
N ILE A 184 -25.17 13.73 13.08
CA ILE A 184 -26.18 12.67 13.25
C ILE A 184 -26.14 12.16 14.69
#